data_AF-A0A2E8YWK8-F1
#
_entry.id   AF-A0A2E8YWK8-F1
#
_cell.length_a   1.000
_cell.length_b   1.000
_cell.length_c   1.000
_cell.angle_alpha   90.00
_cell.angle_beta   90.00
_cell.angle_gamma   90.00
#
_symmetry.space_group_name_H-M   'P 1'
#
loop_
_entity.id
_entity.type
_entity.pdbx_description
1 polymer ?
#
loop_
_entity_poly.entity_id
_entity_poly.type
_entity_poly.pdbx_seq_one_letter_code
_entity_poly.pdbx_strand_id
1 'polypeptide(L)'
;MTCDDEPTPVGLVAAVRSAADVKKQAALTEAYAVLEWVAARQLPEDRAAEEWSDDHFDEMSKDRFGSQALHLAGPGAPVVEEDEAYEIAAALGLSRQSGSRYVGDLIELRYRLPRIWSRVTALDLPLWKARKIAAATCTLPEAGAAYVDHQLAWTAARTTLAQIDRTVDEAMVRFAPDQPPENPTDHRDVILDLDQAKHGLVSIGALLDLDDALDLEDALRAGAAALKEAGCDDPLGVRRAKALGDLARGQGALDLQTDSKSRRPLVVTVVNGQATCEAFVRPGMPVTVTLDQIRDWCSTATRVTVREVLDLNTDDATDSYAPTEKLAAQVRRLHPTCVFPHCQRTSERSDLDHVVPYADGGPTSTANLAPLCRTHHRMKTHARWRYRRRPDGVFVWTGPMGQVFEVDDRPEPPDG
;
A
#
# COMPACT_ATOMS: atom_id res chain seq x y z
N MET A 1 -46.76 -25.15 2.63
CA MET A 1 -46.16 -23.96 3.27
C MET A 1 -46.45 -24.07 4.76
N THR A 2 -45.66 -24.85 5.48
CA THR A 2 -45.74 -24.95 6.94
C THR A 2 -44.75 -23.94 7.54
N CYS A 3 -45.17 -23.31 8.62
CA CYS A 3 -44.62 -22.09 9.20
C CYS A 3 -43.55 -22.37 10.28
N ASP A 4 -42.82 -23.50 10.20
CA ASP A 4 -42.09 -24.07 11.36
C ASP A 4 -40.59 -24.35 11.12
N ASP A 5 -39.87 -23.49 10.41
CA ASP A 5 -38.39 -23.52 10.43
C ASP A 5 -37.83 -22.15 10.77
N GLU A 6 -38.21 -21.59 11.92
CA GLU A 6 -37.38 -20.56 12.53
C GLU A 6 -36.00 -21.17 12.82
N PRO A 7 -34.91 -20.57 12.31
CA PRO A 7 -33.59 -21.16 12.44
C PRO A 7 -33.18 -21.20 13.91
N THR A 8 -33.04 -22.41 14.45
CA THR A 8 -32.62 -22.60 15.85
C THR A 8 -31.20 -22.05 16.08
N PRO A 9 -30.84 -21.59 17.28
CA PRO A 9 -29.48 -21.14 17.58
C PRO A 9 -28.40 -22.18 17.24
N VAL A 10 -28.69 -23.47 17.41
CA VAL A 10 -27.80 -24.57 17.02
C VAL A 10 -27.64 -24.66 15.51
N GLY A 11 -28.75 -24.57 14.75
CA GLY A 11 -28.75 -24.54 13.29
C GLY A 11 -27.98 -23.34 12.73
N LEU A 12 -28.12 -22.16 13.35
CA LEU A 12 -27.37 -20.96 12.99
C LEU A 12 -25.86 -21.13 13.23
N VAL A 13 -25.45 -21.68 14.37
CA VAL A 13 -24.03 -21.97 14.65
C VAL A 13 -23.46 -22.99 13.65
N ALA A 14 -24.22 -24.03 13.29
CA ALA A 14 -23.81 -24.99 12.28
C ALA A 14 -23.65 -24.35 10.88
N ALA A 15 -24.57 -23.46 10.50
CA ALA A 15 -24.47 -22.70 9.24
C ALA A 15 -23.23 -21.79 9.21
N VAL A 16 -22.91 -21.11 10.32
CA VAL A 16 -21.67 -20.31 10.45
C VAL A 16 -20.42 -21.18 10.26
N ARG A 17 -20.38 -22.38 10.85
CA ARG A 17 -19.26 -23.31 10.68
C ARG A 17 -19.11 -23.77 9.23
N SER A 18 -20.22 -24.15 8.59
CA SER A 18 -20.23 -24.55 7.18
C SER A 18 -19.73 -23.42 6.27
N ALA A 19 -20.22 -22.20 6.47
CA ALA A 19 -19.76 -21.03 5.73
C ALA A 19 -18.26 -20.74 5.96
N ALA A 20 -17.75 -20.97 7.17
CA ALA A 20 -16.33 -20.83 7.47
C ALA A 20 -15.47 -21.89 6.74
N ASP A 21 -15.95 -23.12 6.64
CA ASP A 21 -15.24 -24.19 5.93
C ASP A 21 -15.24 -23.97 4.41
N VAL A 22 -16.35 -23.47 3.84
CA VAL A 22 -16.41 -23.03 2.43
C VAL A 22 -15.39 -21.93 2.17
N LYS A 23 -15.24 -20.95 3.06
CA LYS A 23 -14.23 -19.88 2.91
C LYS A 23 -12.80 -20.44 2.91
N LYS A 24 -12.49 -21.40 3.78
CA LYS A 24 -11.17 -22.05 3.81
C LYS A 24 -10.90 -22.80 2.50
N GLN A 25 -11.88 -23.54 2.00
CA GLN A 25 -11.76 -24.27 0.76
C GLN A 25 -11.59 -23.34 -0.45
N ALA A 26 -12.35 -22.25 -0.51
CA ALA A 26 -12.23 -21.23 -1.55
C ALA A 26 -10.84 -20.59 -1.57
N ALA A 27 -10.29 -20.23 -0.40
CA ALA A 27 -8.94 -19.72 -0.28
C ALA A 27 -7.88 -20.73 -0.75
N LEU A 28 -8.09 -22.03 -0.51
CA LEU A 28 -7.19 -23.06 -0.99
C LEU A 28 -7.28 -23.26 -2.51
N THR A 29 -8.48 -23.20 -3.09
CA THR A 29 -8.68 -23.24 -4.55
C THR A 29 -7.97 -22.07 -5.23
N GLU A 30 -8.09 -20.86 -4.68
CA GLU A 30 -7.37 -19.69 -5.17
C GLU A 30 -5.85 -19.89 -5.10
N ALA A 31 -5.34 -20.37 -3.96
CA ALA A 31 -3.92 -20.66 -3.78
C ALA A 31 -3.40 -21.71 -4.77
N TYR A 32 -4.19 -22.76 -5.06
CA TYR A 32 -3.84 -23.75 -6.07
C TYR A 32 -3.77 -23.15 -7.47
N ALA A 33 -4.73 -22.32 -7.86
CA ALA A 33 -4.72 -21.67 -9.17
C ALA A 33 -3.46 -20.79 -9.37
N VAL A 34 -3.06 -20.05 -8.34
CA VAL A 34 -1.80 -19.27 -8.35
C VAL A 34 -0.60 -20.20 -8.50
N LEU A 35 -0.53 -21.30 -7.74
CA LEU A 35 0.60 -22.22 -7.78
C LEU A 35 0.70 -23.02 -9.10
N GLU A 36 -0.44 -23.35 -9.71
CA GLU A 36 -0.47 -23.94 -11.06
C GLU A 36 0.04 -22.96 -12.10
N TRP A 37 -0.33 -21.68 -11.99
CA TRP A 37 0.24 -20.63 -12.84
C TRP A 37 1.76 -20.52 -12.64
N VAL A 38 2.26 -20.50 -11.39
CA VAL A 38 3.71 -20.48 -11.11
C VAL A 38 4.41 -21.67 -11.76
N ALA A 39 3.87 -22.88 -11.58
CA ALA A 39 4.45 -24.09 -12.16
C ALA A 39 4.50 -24.06 -13.70
N ALA A 40 3.52 -23.41 -14.34
CA ALA A 40 3.47 -23.26 -15.79
C ALA A 40 4.33 -22.11 -16.34
N ARG A 41 4.75 -21.17 -15.49
CA ARG A 41 5.45 -19.92 -15.88
C ARG A 41 6.81 -19.74 -15.19
N GLN A 42 7.34 -20.79 -14.56
CA GLN A 42 8.67 -20.74 -13.96
C GLN A 42 9.71 -20.40 -15.03
N LEU A 43 10.55 -19.42 -14.73
CA LEU A 43 11.63 -19.01 -15.62
C LEU A 43 12.75 -20.05 -15.68
N PRO A 44 13.35 -20.28 -16.86
CA PRO A 44 14.60 -21.01 -17.01
C PRO A 44 15.71 -20.44 -16.13
N GLU A 45 16.66 -21.28 -15.70
CA GLU A 45 17.73 -20.89 -14.76
C GLU A 45 18.56 -19.70 -15.23
N ASP A 46 18.83 -19.59 -16.54
CA ASP A 46 19.57 -18.48 -17.12
C ASP A 46 18.83 -17.15 -17.00
N ARG A 47 17.50 -17.14 -17.21
CA ARG A 47 16.68 -15.94 -16.98
C ARG A 47 16.44 -15.66 -15.51
N ALA A 48 16.35 -16.69 -14.68
CA ALA A 48 16.20 -16.56 -13.25
C ALA A 48 17.48 -16.05 -12.56
N ALA A 49 18.66 -16.27 -13.15
CA ALA A 49 19.94 -15.79 -12.64
C ALA A 49 20.26 -14.33 -13.04
N GLU A 50 19.44 -13.70 -13.88
CA GLU A 50 19.58 -12.28 -14.18
C GLU A 50 19.18 -11.45 -12.96
N GLU A 51 20.14 -11.16 -12.08
CA GLU A 51 19.94 -10.26 -10.95
C GLU A 51 19.68 -8.82 -11.43
N TRP A 52 18.57 -8.26 -10.96
CA TRP A 52 18.28 -6.83 -11.06
C TRP A 52 18.63 -6.19 -9.72
N SER A 53 19.80 -5.54 -9.62
CA SER A 53 20.20 -4.83 -8.40
C SER A 53 19.50 -3.47 -8.32
N ASP A 54 18.88 -3.16 -7.19
CA ASP A 54 18.33 -1.82 -6.88
C ASP A 54 19.43 -0.72 -6.96
N ASP A 55 20.71 -1.06 -6.79
CA ASP A 55 21.84 -0.10 -6.91
C ASP A 55 22.05 0.48 -8.33
N HIS A 56 21.24 0.08 -9.32
CA HIS A 56 21.23 0.63 -10.68
C HIS A 56 20.10 1.63 -10.95
N PHE A 57 19.40 2.13 -9.92
CA PHE A 57 18.37 3.16 -10.12
C PHE A 57 18.92 4.52 -10.63
N ASP A 58 20.19 4.85 -10.38
CA ASP A 58 20.80 6.14 -10.77
C ASP A 58 21.62 6.09 -12.09
N GLU A 59 22.01 4.90 -12.57
CA GLU A 59 22.77 4.73 -13.83
C GLU A 59 21.92 4.06 -14.92
N MET A 60 20.88 4.76 -15.36
CA MET A 60 20.06 4.31 -16.49
C MET A 60 20.82 4.44 -17.82
N SER A 61 21.49 3.36 -18.26
CA SER A 61 21.74 3.19 -19.69
C SER A 61 20.40 2.95 -20.42
N LYS A 62 20.21 3.63 -21.55
CA LYS A 62 18.99 3.62 -22.37
C LYS A 62 18.67 2.28 -23.04
N ASP A 63 19.39 1.21 -22.72
CA ASP A 63 19.49 0.00 -23.55
C ASP A 63 18.85 -1.28 -22.94
N ARG A 64 18.12 -1.22 -21.82
CA ARG A 64 17.47 -2.41 -21.23
C ARG A 64 15.94 -2.29 -21.14
N PHE A 65 15.27 -2.72 -22.21
CA PHE A 65 13.80 -2.74 -22.38
C PHE A 65 13.22 -4.12 -22.00
N GLY A 66 12.18 -4.21 -21.17
CA GLY A 66 11.44 -5.47 -20.91
C GLY A 66 10.87 -5.66 -19.49
N SER A 67 10.19 -6.80 -19.28
CA SER A 67 9.76 -7.33 -17.97
C SER A 67 10.95 -7.87 -17.17
N GLN A 68 10.79 -7.96 -15.85
CA GLN A 68 11.85 -8.35 -14.92
C GLN A 68 11.61 -9.73 -14.33
N ALA A 69 12.69 -10.46 -14.06
CA ALA A 69 12.63 -11.67 -13.23
C ALA A 69 12.34 -11.27 -11.77
N LEU A 70 11.26 -11.80 -11.19
CA LEU A 70 10.87 -11.54 -9.81
C LEU A 70 11.17 -12.74 -8.90
N HIS A 71 12.09 -12.53 -7.97
CA HIS A 71 12.35 -13.42 -6.84
C HIS A 71 11.36 -13.11 -5.72
N LEU A 72 10.21 -13.81 -5.72
CA LEU A 72 9.13 -13.56 -4.76
C LEU A 72 9.24 -14.39 -3.46
N ALA A 73 10.05 -15.44 -3.46
CA ALA A 73 10.27 -16.35 -2.35
C ALA A 73 11.78 -16.57 -2.14
N GLY A 74 12.15 -17.30 -1.09
CA GLY A 74 13.55 -17.45 -0.74
C GLY A 74 14.39 -18.26 -1.74
N PRO A 75 15.71 -18.32 -1.53
CA PRO A 75 16.64 -18.95 -2.46
C PRO A 75 16.24 -20.37 -2.85
N GLY A 76 16.34 -20.68 -4.15
CA GLY A 76 15.97 -21.97 -4.74
C GLY A 76 14.50 -22.09 -5.14
N ALA A 77 13.65 -21.10 -4.82
CA ALA A 77 12.26 -21.09 -5.25
C ALA A 77 12.09 -20.68 -6.74
N PRO A 78 11.00 -21.09 -7.40
CA PRO A 78 10.63 -20.61 -8.73
C PRO A 78 10.61 -19.08 -8.86
N VAL A 79 11.16 -18.60 -9.97
CA VAL A 79 11.17 -17.19 -10.37
C VAL A 79 10.17 -17.01 -11.51
N VAL A 80 9.46 -15.88 -11.52
CA VAL A 80 8.40 -15.57 -12.49
C VAL A 80 8.62 -14.19 -13.12
N GLU A 81 7.99 -13.92 -14.26
CA GLU A 81 8.03 -12.60 -14.91
C GLU A 81 7.17 -11.56 -14.16
N GLU A 82 7.69 -10.34 -14.03
CA GLU A 82 7.07 -9.23 -13.31
C GLU A 82 5.69 -8.85 -13.86
N ASP A 83 5.60 -8.70 -15.19
CA ASP A 83 4.39 -8.24 -15.85
C ASP A 83 3.24 -9.24 -15.72
N GLU A 84 3.54 -10.55 -15.72
CA GLU A 84 2.57 -11.62 -15.53
C GLU A 84 2.17 -11.80 -14.06
N ALA A 85 3.13 -11.67 -13.14
CA ALA A 85 2.85 -11.73 -11.71
C ALA A 85 1.87 -10.63 -11.26
N TYR A 86 1.96 -9.44 -11.86
CA TYR A 86 1.02 -8.35 -11.53
C TYR A 86 -0.36 -8.55 -12.14
N GLU A 87 -0.50 -9.35 -13.20
CA GLU A 87 -1.82 -9.72 -13.73
C GLU A 87 -2.52 -10.70 -12.79
N ILE A 88 -1.76 -11.61 -12.16
CA ILE A 88 -2.26 -12.44 -11.06
C ILE A 88 -2.67 -11.56 -9.87
N ALA A 89 -1.85 -10.58 -9.47
CA ALA A 89 -2.20 -9.64 -8.40
C ALA A 89 -3.51 -8.88 -8.71
N ALA A 90 -3.66 -8.38 -9.93
CA ALA A 90 -4.86 -7.68 -10.37
C ALA A 90 -6.09 -8.61 -10.39
N ALA A 91 -5.95 -9.86 -10.86
CA ALA A 91 -7.03 -10.85 -10.84
C ALA A 91 -7.51 -11.20 -9.42
N LEU A 92 -6.62 -11.10 -8.43
CA LEU A 92 -6.93 -11.30 -7.01
C LEU A 92 -7.54 -10.05 -6.34
N GLY A 93 -7.68 -8.94 -7.07
CA GLY A 93 -8.13 -7.68 -6.49
C GLY A 93 -7.10 -7.00 -5.59
N LEU A 94 -5.81 -7.32 -5.76
CA LEU A 94 -4.72 -6.88 -4.89
C LEU A 94 -3.84 -5.83 -5.57
N SER A 95 -3.28 -4.93 -4.76
CA SER A 95 -2.19 -4.06 -5.21
C SER A 95 -0.98 -4.90 -5.62
N ARG A 96 -0.12 -4.34 -6.47
CA ARG A 96 1.18 -4.92 -6.86
C ARG A 96 1.94 -5.53 -5.66
N GLN A 97 2.10 -4.75 -4.59
CA GLN A 97 2.88 -5.15 -3.41
C GLN A 97 2.18 -6.27 -2.63
N SER A 98 0.88 -6.15 -2.42
CA SER A 98 0.09 -7.15 -1.70
C SER A 98 0.01 -8.48 -2.47
N GLY A 99 -0.18 -8.41 -3.80
CA GLY A 99 -0.20 -9.57 -4.68
C GLY A 99 1.16 -10.25 -4.78
N SER A 100 2.24 -9.49 -4.96
CA SER A 100 3.61 -10.03 -4.95
C SER A 100 3.92 -10.78 -3.66
N ARG A 101 3.55 -10.20 -2.50
CA ARG A 101 3.68 -10.87 -1.20
C ARG A 101 2.82 -12.13 -1.13
N TYR A 102 1.57 -12.08 -1.60
CA TYR A 102 0.68 -13.25 -1.58
C TYR A 102 1.24 -14.41 -2.42
N VAL A 103 1.64 -14.12 -3.67
CA VAL A 103 2.24 -15.10 -4.57
C VAL A 103 3.54 -15.64 -3.97
N GLY A 104 4.40 -14.76 -3.45
CA GLY A 104 5.64 -15.14 -2.76
C GLY A 104 5.41 -16.07 -1.56
N ASP A 105 4.46 -15.74 -0.68
CA ASP A 105 4.11 -16.59 0.46
C ASP A 105 3.65 -17.99 -0.02
N LEU A 106 2.90 -18.08 -1.10
CA LEU A 106 2.43 -19.36 -1.66
C LEU A 106 3.57 -20.17 -2.26
N ILE A 107 4.48 -19.52 -3.02
CA ILE A 107 5.67 -20.16 -3.58
C ILE A 107 6.55 -20.72 -2.44
N GLU A 108 6.83 -19.91 -1.43
CA GLU A 108 7.59 -20.32 -0.25
C GLU A 108 6.96 -21.55 0.43
N LEU A 109 5.64 -21.52 0.66
CA LEU A 109 4.91 -22.67 1.22
C LEU A 109 5.05 -23.93 0.36
N ARG A 110 4.81 -23.81 -0.95
CA ARG A 110 4.72 -24.96 -1.84
C ARG A 110 6.07 -25.61 -2.12
N TYR A 111 7.13 -24.82 -2.21
CA TYR A 111 8.43 -25.26 -2.70
C TYR A 111 9.49 -25.38 -1.59
N ARG A 112 9.40 -24.57 -0.52
CA ARG A 112 10.39 -24.57 0.57
C ARG A 112 9.86 -25.08 1.91
N LEU A 113 8.55 -25.00 2.16
CA LEU A 113 7.89 -25.47 3.40
C LEU A 113 6.85 -26.59 3.16
N PRO A 114 7.23 -27.72 2.52
CA PRO A 114 6.29 -28.72 2.05
C PRO A 114 5.48 -29.41 3.17
N ARG A 115 6.03 -29.54 4.40
CA ARG A 115 5.29 -30.15 5.51
C ARG A 115 4.22 -29.19 6.03
N ILE A 116 4.54 -27.90 6.18
CA ILE A 116 3.56 -26.86 6.52
C ILE A 116 2.47 -26.79 5.44
N TRP A 117 2.84 -26.80 4.16
CA TRP A 117 1.87 -26.83 3.06
C TRP A 117 0.94 -28.04 3.12
N SER A 118 1.45 -29.23 3.44
CA SER A 118 0.62 -30.41 3.65
C SER A 118 -0.45 -30.20 4.75
N ARG A 119 -0.14 -29.44 5.81
CA ARG A 119 -1.12 -29.11 6.86
C ARG A 119 -2.18 -28.12 6.39
N VAL A 120 -1.80 -27.16 5.53
CA VAL A 120 -2.75 -26.21 4.92
C VAL A 120 -3.72 -26.93 4.00
N THR A 121 -3.21 -27.82 3.15
CA THR A 121 -4.03 -28.61 2.21
C THR A 121 -4.95 -29.61 2.92
N ALA A 122 -4.55 -30.10 4.09
CA ALA A 122 -5.39 -30.90 4.98
C ALA A 122 -6.43 -30.06 5.77
N LEU A 123 -6.44 -28.74 5.62
CA LEU A 123 -7.26 -27.79 6.40
C LEU A 123 -7.02 -27.79 7.92
N ASP A 124 -5.87 -28.35 8.34
CA ASP A 124 -5.43 -28.40 9.74
C ASP A 124 -4.68 -27.13 10.19
N LEU A 125 -4.16 -26.36 9.24
CA LEU A 125 -3.49 -25.07 9.47
C LEU A 125 -4.12 -23.98 8.60
N PRO A 126 -4.68 -22.91 9.19
CA PRO A 126 -5.22 -21.79 8.40
C PRO A 126 -4.17 -21.13 7.51
N LEU A 127 -4.51 -20.90 6.24
CA LEU A 127 -3.60 -20.33 5.24
C LEU A 127 -2.95 -19.02 5.70
N TRP A 128 -3.70 -18.11 6.33
CA TRP A 128 -3.15 -16.84 6.82
C TRP A 128 -1.98 -17.02 7.80
N LYS A 129 -2.01 -18.08 8.61
CA LYS A 129 -0.97 -18.37 9.60
C LYS A 129 0.23 -19.05 8.95
N ALA A 130 -0.01 -19.96 8.02
CA ALA A 130 1.05 -20.54 7.20
C ALA A 130 1.82 -19.46 6.42
N ARG A 131 1.11 -18.49 5.85
CA ARG A 131 1.70 -17.32 5.19
C ARG A 131 2.57 -16.46 6.11
N LYS A 132 2.25 -16.37 7.41
CA LYS A 132 3.14 -15.70 8.38
C LYS A 132 4.46 -16.45 8.57
N ILE A 133 4.42 -17.78 8.54
CA ILE A 133 5.65 -18.59 8.59
C ILE A 133 6.46 -18.37 7.31
N ALA A 134 5.80 -18.44 6.14
CA ALA A 134 6.44 -18.21 4.84
C ALA A 134 7.14 -16.84 4.76
N ALA A 135 6.44 -15.77 5.15
CA ALA A 135 7.01 -14.43 5.18
C ALA A 135 8.23 -14.30 6.11
N ALA A 136 8.32 -15.12 7.16
CA ALA A 136 9.44 -15.12 8.09
C ALA A 136 10.61 -16.02 7.64
N THR A 137 10.39 -16.95 6.70
CA THR A 137 11.44 -17.88 6.21
C THR A 137 12.04 -17.49 4.86
N CYS A 138 11.46 -16.53 4.15
CA CYS A 138 11.89 -16.20 2.79
C CYS A 138 13.34 -15.67 2.71
N THR A 139 13.87 -15.08 3.78
CA THR A 139 15.27 -14.61 3.84
C THR A 139 16.26 -15.70 4.27
N LEU A 140 15.78 -16.81 4.85
CA LEU A 140 16.63 -17.90 5.30
C LEU A 140 17.22 -18.68 4.11
N PRO A 141 18.43 -19.23 4.24
CA PRO A 141 18.93 -20.28 3.33
C PRO A 141 18.01 -21.51 3.33
N GLU A 142 18.11 -22.34 2.30
CA GLU A 142 17.25 -23.54 2.11
C GLU A 142 17.26 -24.47 3.33
N ALA A 143 18.43 -24.71 3.93
CA ALA A 143 18.56 -25.52 5.14
C ALA A 143 17.83 -24.92 6.35
N GLY A 144 17.83 -23.58 6.48
CA GLY A 144 17.12 -22.87 7.54
C GLY A 144 15.60 -22.95 7.37
N ALA A 145 15.09 -22.74 6.15
CA ALA A 145 13.67 -22.90 5.84
C ALA A 145 13.20 -24.35 6.10
N ALA A 146 13.98 -25.35 5.67
CA ALA A 146 13.68 -26.76 5.92
C ALA A 146 13.68 -27.13 7.42
N TYR A 147 14.54 -26.50 8.22
CA TYR A 147 14.52 -26.63 9.67
C TYR A 147 13.21 -26.09 10.26
N VAL A 148 12.81 -24.87 9.90
CA VAL A 148 11.56 -24.25 10.38
C VAL A 148 10.34 -25.09 9.97
N ASP A 149 10.29 -25.56 8.72
CA ASP A 149 9.24 -26.46 8.21
C ASP A 149 9.11 -27.71 9.10
N HIS A 150 10.23 -28.36 9.43
CA HIS A 150 10.25 -29.55 10.27
C HIS A 150 9.78 -29.27 11.70
N GLN A 151 10.24 -28.17 12.33
CA GLN A 151 9.88 -27.85 13.72
C GLN A 151 8.42 -27.44 13.88
N LEU A 152 7.89 -26.67 12.92
CA LEU A 152 6.57 -26.08 13.04
C LEU A 152 5.46 -26.92 12.42
N ALA A 153 5.74 -27.84 11.48
CA ALA A 153 4.68 -28.57 10.75
C ALA A 153 3.58 -29.15 11.65
N TRP A 154 3.94 -29.81 12.76
CA TRP A 154 2.95 -30.42 13.65
C TRP A 154 2.29 -29.42 14.60
N THR A 155 3.03 -28.40 15.04
CA THR A 155 2.63 -27.51 16.16
C THR A 155 2.04 -26.19 15.70
N ALA A 156 2.28 -25.77 14.44
CA ALA A 156 1.98 -24.45 13.89
C ALA A 156 0.55 -23.97 14.17
N ALA A 157 -0.45 -24.86 14.18
CA ALA A 157 -1.83 -24.50 14.50
C ALA A 157 -1.99 -23.90 15.91
N ARG A 158 -1.19 -24.38 16.88
CA ARG A 158 -1.25 -24.00 18.31
C ARG A 158 -0.11 -23.06 18.75
N THR A 159 0.93 -22.94 17.93
CA THR A 159 2.09 -22.06 18.17
C THR A 159 1.72 -20.58 18.05
N THR A 160 2.15 -19.73 18.98
CA THR A 160 1.94 -18.27 18.88
C THR A 160 2.88 -17.65 17.84
N LEU A 161 2.61 -16.42 17.38
CA LEU A 161 3.51 -15.74 16.43
C LEU A 161 4.93 -15.57 17.02
N ALA A 162 5.05 -15.13 18.28
CA ALA A 162 6.35 -15.04 18.95
C ALA A 162 7.11 -16.39 19.08
N GLN A 163 6.41 -17.52 19.10
CA GLN A 163 7.07 -18.83 19.05
C GLN A 163 7.54 -19.19 17.63
N ILE A 164 6.81 -18.76 16.60
CA ILE A 164 7.24 -18.86 15.20
C ILE A 164 8.51 -18.03 15.03
N ASP A 165 8.49 -16.76 15.43
CA ASP A 165 9.62 -15.83 15.33
C ASP A 165 10.88 -16.40 15.99
N ARG A 166 10.77 -16.90 17.24
CA ARG A 166 11.90 -17.56 17.92
C ARG A 166 12.45 -18.79 17.20
N THR A 167 11.59 -19.55 16.50
CA THR A 167 12.04 -20.72 15.72
C THR A 167 12.79 -20.29 14.47
N VAL A 168 12.36 -19.18 13.87
CA VAL A 168 13.02 -18.55 12.71
C VAL A 168 14.35 -17.93 13.13
N ASP A 169 14.40 -17.20 14.25
CA ASP A 169 15.65 -16.64 14.80
C ASP A 169 16.67 -17.75 15.09
N GLU A 170 16.21 -18.86 15.67
CA GLU A 170 17.06 -20.04 15.87
C GLU A 170 17.57 -20.62 14.55
N ALA A 171 16.74 -20.67 13.51
CA ALA A 171 17.14 -21.12 12.18
C ALA A 171 18.16 -20.16 11.56
N MET A 172 17.97 -18.85 11.70
CA MET A 172 18.88 -17.81 11.23
C MET A 172 20.27 -18.00 11.86
N VAL A 173 20.34 -18.08 13.19
CA VAL A 173 21.61 -18.27 13.92
C VAL A 173 22.32 -19.57 13.51
N ARG A 174 21.58 -20.64 13.25
CA ARG A 174 22.15 -21.96 12.93
C ARG A 174 22.59 -22.11 11.48
N PHE A 175 21.81 -21.59 10.54
CA PHE A 175 21.96 -21.88 9.12
C PHE A 175 22.42 -20.67 8.29
N ALA A 176 22.43 -19.48 8.89
CA ALA A 176 22.94 -18.26 8.30
C ALA A 176 23.82 -17.47 9.28
N PRO A 177 24.85 -18.08 9.90
CA PRO A 177 25.67 -17.41 10.92
C PRO A 177 26.46 -16.21 10.39
N ASP A 178 26.74 -16.20 9.08
CA ASP A 178 27.44 -15.13 8.37
C ASP A 178 26.48 -14.08 7.78
N GLN A 179 25.16 -14.34 7.77
CA GLN A 179 24.20 -13.27 7.57
C GLN A 179 24.17 -12.49 8.88
N PRO A 180 24.52 -11.19 8.90
CA PRO A 180 24.32 -10.41 10.11
C PRO A 180 22.85 -10.53 10.50
N PRO A 181 22.52 -10.72 11.79
CA PRO A 181 21.13 -10.62 12.23
C PRO A 181 20.59 -9.31 11.66
N GLU A 182 19.41 -9.33 11.02
CA GLU A 182 18.73 -8.11 10.56
C GLU A 182 18.86 -7.09 11.69
N ASN A 183 19.54 -5.98 11.39
CA ASN A 183 19.85 -5.02 12.43
C ASN A 183 18.52 -4.37 12.81
N PRO A 184 17.99 -4.54 14.04
CA PRO A 184 16.69 -3.95 14.40
C PRO A 184 16.71 -2.42 14.27
N THR A 185 17.90 -1.81 14.26
CA THR A 185 18.05 -0.38 13.99
C THR A 185 17.79 0.04 12.54
N ASP A 186 17.80 -0.89 11.57
CA ASP A 186 17.47 -0.67 10.15
C ASP A 186 15.95 -0.68 9.86
N HIS A 187 15.13 -1.05 10.85
CA HIS A 187 13.65 -0.98 10.75
C HIS A 187 13.03 0.15 11.56
N ARG A 188 13.86 0.95 12.26
CA ARG A 188 13.38 2.17 12.92
C ARG A 188 12.87 3.11 11.84
N ASP A 189 11.58 3.31 11.83
CA ASP A 189 10.92 4.13 10.82
C ASP A 189 9.76 4.86 11.47
N VAL A 190 9.47 6.05 10.95
CA VAL A 190 8.31 6.84 11.31
C VAL A 190 7.55 7.12 10.03
N ILE A 191 6.47 6.39 9.82
CA ILE A 191 5.63 6.48 8.65
C ILE A 191 4.46 7.41 8.98
N LEU A 192 4.32 8.46 8.19
CA LEU A 192 3.12 9.29 8.17
C LEU A 192 2.37 8.98 6.88
N ASP A 193 1.19 8.36 7.01
CA ASP A 193 0.33 8.04 5.87
C ASP A 193 -0.45 9.28 5.42
N LEU A 194 0.28 10.32 5.00
CA LEU A 194 -0.28 11.60 4.54
C LEU A 194 -1.26 11.41 3.37
N ASP A 195 -1.04 10.36 2.58
CA ASP A 195 -1.85 9.97 1.43
C ASP A 195 -3.17 9.25 1.81
N GLN A 196 -3.39 8.94 3.11
CA GLN A 196 -4.60 8.29 3.63
C GLN A 196 -5.32 9.16 4.67
N ALA A 197 -5.15 10.48 4.58
CA ALA A 197 -5.78 11.43 5.50
C ALA A 197 -7.31 11.31 5.43
N LYS A 198 -7.97 11.05 6.57
CA LYS A 198 -9.42 10.99 6.70
C LYS A 198 -9.89 12.06 7.67
N HIS A 199 -10.85 12.89 7.26
CA HIS A 199 -11.42 13.95 8.12
C HIS A 199 -10.39 14.93 8.70
N GLY A 200 -9.30 15.21 7.98
CA GLY A 200 -8.18 16.04 8.43
C GLY A 200 -7.20 15.35 9.38
N LEU A 201 -7.40 14.05 9.63
CA LEU A 201 -6.56 13.24 10.52
C LEU A 201 -5.67 12.31 9.69
N VAL A 202 -4.41 12.17 10.10
CA VAL A 202 -3.43 11.26 9.49
C VAL A 202 -2.97 10.27 10.55
N SER A 203 -2.88 8.99 10.19
CA SER A 203 -2.29 7.98 11.06
C SER A 203 -0.77 8.08 10.98
N ILE A 204 -0.12 7.97 12.14
CA ILE A 204 1.33 7.90 12.26
C ILE A 204 1.64 6.54 12.87
N GLY A 205 2.46 5.75 12.16
CA GLY A 205 3.04 4.50 12.64
C GLY A 205 4.52 4.71 12.88
N ALA A 206 5.05 4.22 14.00
CA ALA A 206 6.48 4.30 14.28
C ALA A 206 6.98 3.00 14.91
N LEU A 207 8.19 2.61 14.52
CA LEU A 207 9.01 1.62 15.23
C LEU A 207 10.21 2.38 15.78
N LEU A 208 10.29 2.50 17.10
CA LEU A 208 11.34 3.24 17.82
C LEU A 208 12.12 2.29 18.73
N ASP A 209 13.32 2.69 19.13
CA ASP A 209 13.99 2.05 20.25
C ASP A 209 13.13 2.19 21.52
N LEU A 210 13.21 1.20 22.42
CA LEU A 210 12.31 1.14 23.58
C LEU A 210 12.50 2.33 24.53
N ASP A 211 13.73 2.78 24.71
CA ASP A 211 14.06 3.99 25.48
C ASP A 211 13.46 5.25 24.84
N ASP A 212 13.64 5.45 23.54
CA ASP A 212 13.03 6.56 22.80
C ASP A 212 11.49 6.54 22.86
N ALA A 213 10.88 5.34 22.79
CA ALA A 213 9.43 5.18 22.90
C ALA A 213 8.90 5.55 24.29
N LEU A 214 9.66 5.23 25.35
CA LEU A 214 9.34 5.60 26.72
C LEU A 214 9.46 7.11 26.94
N ASP A 215 10.52 7.73 26.42
CA ASP A 215 10.71 9.18 26.47
C ASP A 215 9.60 9.93 25.73
N LEU A 216 9.19 9.45 24.55
CA LEU A 216 8.05 10.01 23.81
C LEU A 216 6.74 9.87 24.61
N GLU A 217 6.48 8.73 25.24
CA GLU A 217 5.30 8.53 26.07
C GLU A 217 5.25 9.51 27.25
N ASP A 218 6.37 9.73 27.93
CA ASP A 218 6.44 10.66 29.05
C ASP A 218 6.28 12.12 28.58
N ALA A 219 6.86 12.49 27.44
CA ALA A 219 6.65 13.81 26.83
C ALA A 219 5.18 14.06 26.46
N LEU A 220 4.49 13.07 25.87
CA LEU A 220 3.07 13.16 25.54
C LEU A 220 2.18 13.23 26.78
N ARG A 221 2.53 12.47 27.83
CA ARG A 221 1.83 12.51 29.11
C ARG A 221 1.95 13.89 29.76
N ALA A 222 3.16 14.46 29.80
CA ALA A 222 3.42 15.78 30.35
C ALA A 222 2.68 16.88 29.56
N GLY A 223 2.79 16.88 28.22
CA GLY A 223 2.11 17.86 27.38
C GLY A 223 0.58 17.78 27.50
N ALA A 224 0.00 16.57 27.55
CA ALA A 224 -1.43 16.40 27.73
C ALA A 224 -1.93 16.89 29.11
N ALA A 225 -1.10 16.76 30.15
CA ALA A 225 -1.39 17.29 31.48
C ALA A 225 -1.35 18.83 31.49
N ALA A 226 -0.31 19.42 30.89
CA ALA A 226 -0.18 20.87 30.77
C ALA A 226 -1.36 21.50 30.00
N LEU A 227 -1.82 20.87 28.91
CA LEU A 227 -3.01 21.31 28.18
C LEU A 227 -4.26 21.31 29.08
N LYS A 228 -4.41 20.30 29.94
CA LYS A 228 -5.54 20.23 30.88
C LYS A 228 -5.47 21.35 31.92
N GLU A 229 -4.29 21.61 32.46
CA GLU A 229 -4.07 22.70 33.42
C GLU A 229 -4.32 24.07 32.79
N ALA A 230 -4.01 24.24 31.50
CA ALA A 230 -4.32 25.42 30.72
C ALA A 230 -5.81 25.57 30.33
N GLY A 231 -6.68 24.67 30.81
CA GLY A 231 -8.14 24.74 30.58
C GLY A 231 -8.62 24.07 29.30
N CYS A 232 -7.82 23.20 28.67
CA CYS A 232 -8.30 22.37 27.55
C CYS A 232 -9.16 21.21 28.08
N ASP A 233 -10.47 21.30 27.88
CA ASP A 233 -11.45 20.28 28.30
C ASP A 233 -11.57 19.08 27.35
N ASP A 234 -10.68 18.99 26.34
CA ASP A 234 -10.72 17.89 25.37
C ASP A 234 -10.44 16.51 26.02
N PRO A 235 -10.98 15.42 25.45
CA PRO A 235 -10.68 14.06 25.89
C PRO A 235 -9.17 13.79 25.91
N LEU A 236 -8.71 12.94 26.83
CA LEU A 236 -7.28 12.66 27.03
C LEU A 236 -6.55 12.27 25.73
N GLY A 237 -7.17 11.46 24.87
CA GLY A 237 -6.60 11.08 23.58
C GLY A 237 -6.37 12.29 22.65
N VAL A 238 -7.30 13.25 22.63
CA VAL A 238 -7.18 14.48 21.83
C VAL A 238 -6.10 15.39 22.38
N ARG A 239 -6.01 15.54 23.72
CA ARG A 239 -4.91 16.29 24.35
C ARG A 239 -3.54 15.68 24.08
N ARG A 240 -3.43 14.34 24.07
CA ARG A 240 -2.19 13.65 23.70
C ARG A 240 -1.82 13.89 22.23
N ALA A 241 -2.78 13.87 21.31
CA ALA A 241 -2.54 14.20 19.92
C ALA A 241 -2.10 15.67 19.72
N LYS A 242 -2.73 16.61 20.44
CA LYS A 242 -2.31 18.03 20.47
C LYS A 242 -0.90 18.20 21.01
N ALA A 243 -0.57 17.51 22.11
CA ALA A 243 0.78 17.50 22.70
C ALA A 243 1.84 16.97 21.73
N LEU A 244 1.55 15.90 20.97
CA LEU A 244 2.45 15.41 19.92
C LEU A 244 2.69 16.48 18.85
N GLY A 245 1.63 17.19 18.43
CA GLY A 245 1.74 18.32 17.50
C GLY A 245 2.54 19.50 18.06
N ASP A 246 2.42 19.78 19.36
CA ASP A 246 3.20 20.82 20.04
C ASP A 246 4.68 20.46 20.15
N LEU A 247 5.02 19.19 20.43
CA LEU A 247 6.41 18.71 20.40
C LEU A 247 7.04 18.94 19.02
N ALA A 248 6.33 18.60 17.95
CA ALA A 248 6.79 18.83 16.58
C ALA A 248 6.92 20.32 16.23
N ARG A 249 6.06 21.19 16.78
CA ARG A 249 6.15 22.65 16.61
C ARG A 249 7.29 23.27 17.44
N GLY A 250 7.60 22.69 18.59
CA GLY A 250 8.62 23.17 19.54
C GLY A 250 10.07 22.90 19.11
N GLN A 251 10.32 21.89 18.26
CA GLN A 251 11.67 21.56 17.80
C GLN A 251 12.32 22.59 16.84
N GLY A 252 11.59 23.60 16.37
CA GLY A 252 12.18 24.73 15.64
C GLY A 252 12.88 25.77 16.53
N ALA A 253 12.94 25.55 17.87
CA ALA A 253 13.38 26.54 18.84
C ALA A 253 14.79 26.32 19.42
N LEU A 254 15.53 25.30 18.97
CA LEU A 254 16.96 25.09 19.31
C LEU A 254 17.83 25.24 18.05
N ASP A 255 18.06 26.48 17.58
CA ASP A 255 19.39 27.13 17.61
C ASP A 255 19.38 28.48 16.86
N LEU A 256 19.76 29.52 17.61
CA LEU A 256 20.51 30.72 17.23
C LEU A 256 20.60 31.12 15.73
N GLN A 257 19.57 31.75 15.15
CA GLN A 257 19.69 32.98 14.35
C GLN A 257 18.36 33.73 14.31
N THR A 258 18.44 35.04 14.51
CA THR A 258 17.36 36.02 14.48
C THR A 258 16.55 36.00 13.18
N ASP A 259 15.24 36.17 13.35
CA ASP A 259 14.27 36.67 12.36
C ASP A 259 13.74 35.68 11.29
N SER A 260 13.06 34.62 11.73
CA SER A 260 11.73 34.26 11.20
C SER A 260 11.15 33.06 11.94
N LYS A 261 9.97 33.24 12.56
CA LYS A 261 9.13 32.11 12.95
C LYS A 261 8.63 31.44 11.67
N SER A 262 9.39 30.51 11.11
CA SER A 262 8.96 29.67 9.98
C SER A 262 7.86 28.71 10.43
N ARG A 263 6.63 29.24 10.52
CA ARG A 263 5.42 28.44 10.64
C ARG A 263 5.00 28.01 9.21
N ARG A 264 4.29 26.88 9.09
CA ARG A 264 3.96 26.29 7.77
C ARG A 264 2.82 27.04 7.08
N PRO A 265 2.87 27.26 5.74
CA PRO A 265 1.73 27.76 4.98
C PRO A 265 0.64 26.67 4.85
N LEU A 266 -0.62 27.07 5.05
CA LEU A 266 -1.81 26.24 4.88
C LEU A 266 -2.56 26.69 3.61
N VAL A 267 -2.98 25.75 2.75
CA VAL A 267 -3.80 26.04 1.57
C VAL A 267 -5.19 25.44 1.79
N VAL A 268 -6.25 26.23 1.64
CA VAL A 268 -7.63 25.76 1.85
C VAL A 268 -8.41 25.98 0.56
N THR A 269 -9.12 24.95 0.07
CA THR A 269 -9.93 25.03 -1.16
C THR A 269 -11.38 24.74 -0.82
N VAL A 270 -12.19 25.79 -0.72
CA VAL A 270 -13.59 25.66 -0.29
C VAL A 270 -14.45 25.16 -1.46
N VAL A 271 -15.02 23.97 -1.33
CA VAL A 271 -16.13 23.46 -2.16
C VAL A 271 -17.43 23.57 -1.34
N ASN A 272 -18.47 24.15 -1.93
CA ASN A 272 -19.62 24.70 -1.19
C ASN A 272 -20.62 23.61 -0.72
N GLY A 273 -20.92 23.55 0.59
CA GLY A 273 -21.89 22.62 1.19
C GLY A 273 -21.98 22.65 2.73
N GLN A 274 -22.36 23.79 3.29
CA GLN A 274 -22.91 24.08 4.65
C GLN A 274 -22.26 23.58 5.97
N ALA A 275 -21.23 22.72 6.02
CA ALA A 275 -20.51 22.42 7.28
C ALA A 275 -19.04 21.97 7.15
N THR A 276 -18.63 21.52 5.97
CA THR A 276 -17.29 20.98 5.71
C THR A 276 -16.67 21.63 4.46
N CYS A 277 -15.35 21.64 4.36
CA CYS A 277 -14.59 22.16 3.22
C CYS A 277 -13.47 21.18 2.86
N GLU A 278 -12.95 21.24 1.64
CA GLU A 278 -11.71 20.56 1.30
C GLU A 278 -10.51 21.43 1.72
N ALA A 279 -9.58 20.89 2.49
CA ALA A 279 -8.33 21.59 2.83
C ALA A 279 -7.13 20.86 2.26
N PHE A 280 -6.22 21.61 1.64
CA PHE A 280 -4.95 21.13 1.13
C PHE A 280 -3.84 21.46 2.13
N VAL A 281 -3.59 20.54 3.05
CA VAL A 281 -2.41 20.64 3.94
C VAL A 281 -1.11 20.40 3.14
N ARG A 282 -1.21 19.82 1.91
CA ARG A 282 -0.17 19.68 0.87
C ARG A 282 -0.81 19.61 -0.53
N PRO A 283 -0.03 19.72 -1.64
CA PRO A 283 -0.56 19.46 -2.98
C PRO A 283 -1.07 18.02 -3.07
N GLY A 284 -2.34 17.86 -3.46
CA GLY A 284 -2.77 16.67 -4.20
C GLY A 284 -3.65 15.61 -3.56
N MET A 285 -4.14 15.80 -2.34
CA MET A 285 -5.32 15.06 -1.92
C MET A 285 -6.24 15.96 -1.10
N PRO A 286 -7.45 16.26 -1.59
CA PRO A 286 -8.41 17.02 -0.81
C PRO A 286 -8.83 16.19 0.40
N VAL A 287 -8.72 16.77 1.59
CA VAL A 287 -9.25 16.15 2.81
C VAL A 287 -10.46 16.94 3.25
N THR A 288 -11.59 16.26 3.45
CA THR A 288 -12.78 16.87 4.04
C THR A 288 -12.46 17.26 5.48
N VAL A 289 -12.64 18.53 5.82
CA VAL A 289 -12.40 19.06 7.16
C VAL A 289 -13.59 19.89 7.60
N THR A 290 -13.86 19.96 8.90
CA THR A 290 -14.91 20.83 9.44
C THR A 290 -14.43 22.27 9.51
N LEU A 291 -15.38 23.22 9.54
CA LEU A 291 -15.06 24.63 9.75
C LEU A 291 -14.32 24.89 11.07
N ASP A 292 -14.63 24.13 12.13
CA ASP A 292 -13.96 24.28 13.42
C ASP A 292 -12.52 23.75 13.39
N GLN A 293 -12.25 22.67 12.65
CA GLN A 293 -10.88 22.20 12.40
C GLN A 293 -10.08 23.25 11.62
N ILE A 294 -10.68 23.87 10.59
CA ILE A 294 -10.03 24.96 9.85
C ILE A 294 -9.75 26.14 10.78
N ARG A 295 -10.68 26.53 11.66
CA ARG A 295 -10.47 27.62 12.64
C ARG A 295 -9.32 27.31 13.59
N ASP A 296 -9.25 26.09 14.11
CA ASP A 296 -8.16 25.61 14.97
C ASP A 296 -6.80 25.67 14.23
N TRP A 297 -6.75 25.19 12.99
CA TRP A 297 -5.56 25.28 12.15
C TRP A 297 -5.18 26.72 11.82
N CYS A 298 -6.14 27.59 11.52
CA CYS A 298 -5.89 29.01 11.26
C CYS A 298 -5.38 29.75 12.50
N SER A 299 -5.76 29.33 13.70
CA SER A 299 -5.22 29.91 14.95
C SER A 299 -3.72 29.60 15.15
N THR A 300 -3.21 28.57 14.46
CA THR A 300 -1.83 28.07 14.57
C THR A 300 -1.00 28.28 13.29
N ALA A 301 -1.63 28.53 12.13
CA ALA A 301 -0.98 28.73 10.84
C ALA A 301 -0.39 30.14 10.64
N THR A 302 0.55 30.31 9.70
CA THR A 302 1.22 31.60 9.37
C THR A 302 0.64 32.30 8.15
N ARG A 303 0.21 31.52 7.17
CA ARG A 303 -0.25 32.01 5.87
C ARG A 303 -1.34 31.09 5.35
N VAL A 304 -2.50 31.65 5.06
CA VAL A 304 -3.64 30.95 4.45
C VAL A 304 -3.71 31.38 2.98
N THR A 305 -3.65 30.43 2.05
CA THR A 305 -3.83 30.69 0.62
C THR A 305 -5.17 30.10 0.17
N VAL A 306 -6.05 30.96 -0.36
CA VAL A 306 -7.31 30.54 -0.98
C VAL A 306 -7.08 30.44 -2.48
N ARG A 307 -7.39 29.28 -3.07
CA ARG A 307 -7.30 29.04 -4.52
C ARG A 307 -8.70 28.89 -5.11
N GLU A 308 -8.85 29.35 -6.35
CA GLU A 308 -10.09 29.20 -7.12
C GLU A 308 -10.42 27.70 -7.32
N VAL A 309 -11.71 27.38 -7.31
CA VAL A 309 -12.19 26.01 -7.56
C VAL A 309 -11.93 25.69 -9.03
N LEU A 310 -11.19 24.61 -9.28
CA LEU A 310 -11.03 24.08 -10.63
C LEU A 310 -12.34 23.39 -11.03
N ASP A 311 -12.96 23.85 -12.10
CA ASP A 311 -14.09 23.15 -12.69
C ASP A 311 -13.59 21.86 -13.36
N LEU A 312 -13.82 20.74 -12.67
CA LEU A 312 -13.40 19.42 -13.13
C LEU A 312 -14.12 18.99 -14.42
N ASN A 313 -15.24 19.63 -14.77
CA ASN A 313 -16.03 19.28 -15.96
C ASN A 313 -15.58 20.03 -17.23
N THR A 314 -14.60 20.93 -17.14
CA THR A 314 -14.09 21.64 -18.32
C THR A 314 -13.09 20.79 -19.12
N ASP A 315 -13.25 20.73 -20.43
CA ASP A 315 -12.23 20.16 -21.30
C ASP A 315 -11.09 21.18 -21.48
N ASP A 316 -9.91 20.86 -20.96
CA ASP A 316 -8.70 21.67 -21.10
C ASP A 316 -7.67 20.93 -21.96
N ALA A 317 -6.90 21.67 -22.75
CA ALA A 317 -5.93 21.12 -23.70
C ALA A 317 -4.80 22.10 -23.99
N THR A 318 -3.64 21.57 -24.39
CA THR A 318 -2.50 22.36 -24.87
C THR A 318 -1.85 21.67 -26.06
N ASP A 319 -1.28 22.48 -26.96
CA ASP A 319 -0.54 21.99 -28.12
C ASP A 319 0.86 21.45 -27.75
N SER A 320 1.34 21.73 -26.54
CA SER A 320 2.63 21.24 -26.04
C SER A 320 2.56 19.78 -25.59
N TYR A 321 3.68 19.05 -25.69
CA TYR A 321 3.84 17.74 -25.07
C TYR A 321 3.64 17.80 -23.54
N ALA A 322 4.21 18.81 -22.89
CA ALA A 322 4.13 18.97 -21.44
C ALA A 322 2.80 19.63 -21.04
N PRO A 323 2.04 19.07 -20.08
CA PRO A 323 0.80 19.67 -19.60
C PRO A 323 1.08 20.97 -18.83
N THR A 324 0.12 21.90 -18.88
CA THR A 324 0.15 23.10 -18.03
C THR A 324 -0.11 22.73 -16.56
N GLU A 325 0.28 23.60 -15.62
CA GLU A 325 0.03 23.37 -14.19
C GLU A 325 -1.47 23.21 -13.91
N LYS A 326 -2.32 24.01 -14.57
CA LYS A 326 -3.78 23.93 -14.47
C LYS A 326 -4.31 22.56 -14.95
N LEU A 327 -3.89 22.13 -16.14
CA LEU A 327 -4.29 20.85 -16.72
C LEU A 327 -3.83 19.67 -15.86
N ALA A 328 -2.57 19.68 -15.42
CA ALA A 328 -2.03 18.66 -14.53
C ALA A 328 -2.81 18.58 -13.21
N ALA A 329 -3.09 19.74 -12.60
CA ALA A 329 -3.84 19.83 -11.36
C ALA A 329 -5.31 19.39 -11.52
N GLN A 330 -5.91 19.56 -12.69
CA GLN A 330 -7.25 19.06 -12.99
C GLN A 330 -7.25 17.52 -13.12
N VAL A 331 -6.34 16.95 -13.93
CA VAL A 331 -6.24 15.49 -14.13
C VAL A 331 -5.98 14.76 -12.82
N ARG A 332 -5.10 15.29 -11.96
CA ARG A 332 -4.81 14.70 -10.63
C ARG A 332 -5.99 14.74 -9.67
N ARG A 333 -6.93 15.68 -9.84
CA ARG A 333 -8.17 15.75 -9.05
C ARG A 333 -9.24 14.80 -9.57
N LEU A 334 -9.34 14.64 -10.89
CA LEU A 334 -10.21 13.65 -11.52
C LEU A 334 -9.81 12.22 -11.15
N HIS A 335 -8.49 11.99 -11.05
CA HIS A 335 -7.86 10.71 -10.80
C HIS A 335 -6.89 10.86 -9.63
N PRO A 336 -7.34 10.65 -8.37
CA PRO A 336 -6.53 10.88 -7.17
C PRO A 336 -5.38 9.87 -7.02
N THR A 337 -5.48 8.73 -7.71
CA THR A 337 -4.48 7.66 -7.70
C THR A 337 -4.05 7.28 -9.11
N CYS A 338 -2.98 6.49 -9.19
CA CYS A 338 -2.56 5.83 -10.40
C CYS A 338 -3.70 4.96 -10.97
N VAL A 339 -4.00 5.08 -12.26
CA VAL A 339 -5.16 4.44 -12.90
C VAL A 339 -4.95 2.96 -13.25
N PHE A 340 -3.89 2.34 -12.74
CA PHE A 340 -3.64 0.90 -12.88
C PHE A 340 -4.48 0.11 -11.85
N PRO A 341 -4.97 -1.10 -12.17
CA PRO A 341 -5.80 -1.89 -11.27
C PRO A 341 -5.24 -2.01 -9.86
N HIS A 342 -6.05 -1.63 -8.87
CA HIS A 342 -5.75 -1.70 -7.43
C HIS A 342 -4.50 -0.93 -6.97
N CYS A 343 -3.96 -0.03 -7.79
CA CYS A 343 -2.86 0.83 -7.39
C CYS A 343 -3.36 1.97 -6.50
N GLN A 344 -2.74 2.14 -5.34
CA GLN A 344 -3.06 3.22 -4.40
C GLN A 344 -2.02 4.33 -4.38
N ARG A 345 -1.07 4.32 -5.34
CA ARG A 345 -0.06 5.39 -5.45
C ARG A 345 -0.76 6.68 -5.86
N THR A 346 -0.55 7.76 -5.11
CA THR A 346 -1.17 9.04 -5.40
C THR A 346 -0.74 9.63 -6.74
N SER A 347 -1.65 10.37 -7.38
CA SER A 347 -1.41 10.98 -8.70
C SER A 347 -0.34 12.08 -8.67
N GLU A 348 -0.05 12.68 -7.50
CA GLU A 348 1.09 13.59 -7.32
C GLU A 348 2.45 12.92 -7.40
N ARG A 349 2.51 11.65 -7.01
CA ARG A 349 3.73 10.82 -7.08
C ARG A 349 3.75 9.97 -8.35
N SER A 350 2.96 10.38 -9.35
CA SER A 350 2.75 9.69 -10.62
C SER A 350 3.04 10.63 -11.78
N ASP A 351 3.52 10.05 -12.87
CA ASP A 351 3.68 10.74 -14.15
C ASP A 351 2.29 10.90 -14.79
N LEU A 352 2.09 11.95 -15.59
CA LEU A 352 0.88 12.11 -16.40
C LEU A 352 1.16 11.56 -17.79
N ASP A 353 0.61 10.39 -18.05
CA ASP A 353 0.84 9.61 -19.27
C ASP A 353 -0.29 9.85 -20.28
N HIS A 354 0.09 9.94 -21.56
CA HIS A 354 -0.88 10.07 -22.65
C HIS A 354 -1.49 8.71 -22.99
N VAL A 355 -2.81 8.55 -22.83
CA VAL A 355 -3.56 7.33 -23.16
C VAL A 355 -3.30 6.93 -24.62
N VAL A 356 -3.51 7.87 -25.55
CA VAL A 356 -3.00 7.81 -26.92
C VAL A 356 -1.68 8.58 -26.95
N PRO A 357 -0.54 7.95 -27.27
CA PRO A 357 0.76 8.61 -27.23
C PRO A 357 0.79 9.92 -28.03
N TYR A 358 1.47 10.94 -27.50
CA TYR A 358 1.58 12.23 -28.18
C TYR A 358 2.28 12.10 -29.55
N ALA A 359 3.27 11.22 -29.65
CA ALA A 359 3.96 10.91 -30.91
C ALA A 359 3.04 10.29 -31.98
N ASP A 360 1.94 9.66 -31.55
CA ASP A 360 0.92 9.06 -32.42
C ASP A 360 -0.25 10.02 -32.72
N GLY A 361 -0.09 11.31 -32.35
CA GLY A 361 -1.10 12.35 -32.57
C GLY A 361 -2.10 12.53 -31.42
N GLY A 362 -1.87 11.91 -30.26
CA GLY A 362 -2.71 12.12 -29.08
C GLY A 362 -2.53 13.53 -28.49
N PRO A 363 -3.60 14.32 -28.30
CA PRO A 363 -3.48 15.67 -27.74
C PRO A 363 -3.08 15.63 -26.26
N THR A 364 -2.41 16.67 -25.78
CA THR A 364 -2.21 16.87 -24.32
C THR A 364 -3.46 17.53 -23.76
N SER A 365 -4.42 16.73 -23.29
CA SER A 365 -5.73 17.19 -22.81
C SER A 365 -6.23 16.41 -21.61
N THR A 366 -7.22 16.96 -20.90
CA THR A 366 -7.86 16.30 -19.75
C THR A 366 -8.40 14.92 -20.12
N ALA A 367 -8.85 14.75 -21.37
CA ALA A 367 -9.42 13.49 -21.85
C ALA A 367 -8.37 12.43 -22.21
N ASN A 368 -7.12 12.83 -22.49
CA ASN A 368 -6.06 11.95 -22.97
C ASN A 368 -4.90 11.79 -21.97
N LEU A 369 -4.89 12.48 -20.84
CA LEU A 369 -3.91 12.30 -19.77
C LEU A 369 -4.45 11.40 -18.66
N ALA A 370 -3.61 10.52 -18.13
CA ALA A 370 -3.93 9.67 -17.00
C ALA A 370 -2.73 9.54 -16.04
N PRO A 371 -2.92 9.60 -14.71
CA PRO A 371 -1.83 9.38 -13.77
C PRO A 371 -1.35 7.92 -13.80
N LEU A 372 -0.06 7.70 -14.04
CA LEU A 372 0.61 6.41 -13.88
C LEU A 372 1.85 6.56 -13.01
N CYS A 373 1.98 5.74 -11.98
CA CYS A 373 3.24 5.67 -11.24
C CYS A 373 4.35 5.14 -12.16
N ARG A 374 5.60 5.50 -11.87
CA ARG A 374 6.76 5.15 -12.71
C ARG A 374 6.81 3.66 -13.09
N THR A 375 6.46 2.76 -12.16
CA THR A 375 6.37 1.32 -12.41
C THR A 375 5.32 0.99 -13.47
N HIS A 376 4.07 1.40 -13.30
CA HIS A 376 2.99 1.07 -14.25
C HIS A 376 3.15 1.81 -15.59
N HIS A 377 3.76 3.00 -15.59
CA HIS A 377 4.18 3.67 -16.82
C HIS A 377 5.19 2.82 -17.60
N ARG A 378 6.21 2.26 -16.93
CA ARG A 378 7.16 1.34 -17.56
C ARG A 378 6.48 0.08 -18.08
N MET A 379 5.53 -0.48 -17.34
CA MET A 379 4.79 -1.67 -17.80
C MET A 379 3.99 -1.41 -19.06
N LYS A 380 3.32 -0.26 -19.16
CA LYS A 380 2.65 0.15 -20.40
C LYS A 380 3.66 0.34 -21.56
N THR A 381 4.81 0.92 -21.28
CA THR A 381 5.78 1.31 -22.32
C THR A 381 6.64 0.14 -22.81
N HIS A 382 7.01 -0.77 -21.91
CA HIS A 382 8.06 -1.77 -22.13
C HIS A 382 7.62 -3.20 -21.86
N ALA A 383 6.42 -3.40 -21.32
CA ALA A 383 5.82 -4.73 -21.18
C ALA A 383 4.55 -4.83 -22.06
N ARG A 384 3.83 -5.96 -21.97
CA ARG A 384 2.66 -6.24 -22.82
C ARG A 384 1.35 -5.68 -22.27
N TRP A 385 1.42 -4.87 -21.21
CA TRP A 385 0.28 -4.18 -20.64
C TRP A 385 -0.17 -3.04 -21.55
N ARG A 386 -1.47 -2.95 -21.78
CA ARG A 386 -2.08 -1.87 -22.56
C ARG A 386 -3.39 -1.45 -21.92
N TYR A 387 -3.81 -0.22 -22.16
CA TYR A 387 -5.12 0.23 -21.72
C TYR A 387 -5.74 1.21 -22.69
N ARG A 388 -7.05 1.38 -22.57
CA ARG A 388 -7.81 2.42 -23.25
C ARG A 388 -8.74 3.08 -22.26
N ARG A 389 -9.07 4.35 -22.49
CA ARG A 389 -10.12 5.05 -21.76
C ARG A 389 -11.42 4.94 -22.53
N ARG A 390 -12.50 4.50 -21.88
CA ARG A 390 -13.84 4.45 -22.45
C ARG A 390 -14.51 5.84 -22.43
N PRO A 391 -15.55 6.07 -23.26
CA PRO A 391 -16.30 7.33 -23.25
C PRO A 391 -16.96 7.65 -21.90
N ASP A 392 -17.27 6.63 -21.10
CA ASP A 392 -17.81 6.78 -19.75
C ASP A 392 -16.74 7.16 -18.71
N GLY A 393 -15.46 7.31 -19.10
CA GLY A 393 -14.36 7.70 -18.22
C GLY A 393 -13.59 6.53 -17.59
N VAL A 394 -14.08 5.29 -17.72
CA VAL A 394 -13.44 4.10 -17.15
C VAL A 394 -12.20 3.69 -17.94
N PHE A 395 -11.13 3.33 -17.24
CA PHE A 395 -9.94 2.76 -17.85
C PHE A 395 -10.06 1.25 -17.96
N VAL A 396 -9.85 0.72 -19.16
CA VAL A 396 -9.89 -0.72 -19.45
C VAL A 396 -8.48 -1.18 -19.76
N TRP A 397 -7.87 -1.86 -18.80
CA TRP A 397 -6.54 -2.47 -18.92
C TRP A 397 -6.64 -3.87 -19.50
N THR A 398 -5.64 -4.26 -20.27
CA THR A 398 -5.44 -5.63 -20.74
C THR A 398 -4.04 -6.08 -20.37
N GLY A 399 -3.95 -7.16 -19.61
CA GLY A 399 -2.69 -7.76 -19.17
C GLY A 399 -2.00 -8.61 -20.24
N PRO A 400 -0.74 -9.01 -20.02
CA PRO A 400 0.05 -9.87 -20.91
C PRO A 400 -0.63 -11.19 -21.27
N MET A 401 -1.42 -11.77 -20.36
CA MET A 401 -2.17 -13.03 -20.53
C MET A 401 -3.59 -12.79 -21.04
N GLY A 402 -3.95 -11.54 -21.37
CA GLY A 402 -5.22 -11.18 -22.00
C GLY A 402 -6.37 -10.95 -21.02
N GLN A 403 -6.14 -10.95 -19.70
CA GLN A 403 -7.17 -10.58 -18.75
C GLN A 403 -7.47 -9.09 -18.85
N VAL A 404 -8.75 -8.75 -18.63
CA VAL A 404 -9.25 -7.39 -18.74
C VAL A 404 -9.67 -6.89 -17.38
N PHE A 405 -9.24 -5.68 -17.03
CA PHE A 405 -9.52 -5.04 -15.74
C PHE A 405 -10.11 -3.65 -15.97
N GLU A 406 -11.20 -3.36 -15.27
CA GLU A 406 -11.82 -2.03 -15.29
C GLU A 406 -11.40 -1.25 -14.06
N VAL A 407 -10.99 0.00 -14.27
CA VAL A 407 -10.63 0.94 -13.20
C VAL A 407 -11.52 2.18 -13.35
N ASP A 408 -12.41 2.35 -12.40
CA ASP A 408 -13.15 3.60 -12.18
C ASP A 408 -12.69 4.20 -10.85
N ASP A 409 -11.82 5.19 -10.94
CA ASP A 409 -11.24 5.90 -9.79
C ASP A 409 -11.81 7.32 -9.63
N ARG A 410 -12.85 7.63 -10.40
CA ARG A 410 -13.53 8.92 -10.30
C ARG A 410 -14.28 8.96 -8.96
N PRO A 411 -14.30 10.11 -8.27
CA PRO A 411 -15.11 10.25 -7.09
C PRO A 411 -16.58 9.96 -7.43
N GLU A 412 -17.22 9.09 -6.65
CA GLU A 412 -18.68 8.92 -6.73
C GLU A 412 -19.32 10.30 -6.53
N PRO A 413 -20.31 10.69 -7.34
CA PRO A 413 -21.03 11.93 -7.10
C PRO A 413 -21.62 11.87 -5.69
N PRO A 414 -21.58 12.97 -4.91
CA PRO A 414 -22.19 12.97 -3.59
C PRO A 414 -23.66 12.56 -3.72
N ASP A 415 -24.10 11.62 -2.87
CA ASP A 415 -25.52 11.28 -2.74
C ASP A 415 -26.30 12.60 -2.58
N GLY A 416 -27.26 12.81 -3.49
CA GLY A 416 -27.95 14.09 -3.70
C GLY A 416 -28.82 14.58 -2.55
#